data_AF-L9Z9G0-F1
#
_entry.id   AF-L9Z9G0-F1
#
_cell.length_a   1.000
_cell.length_b   1.000
_cell.length_c   1.000
_cell.angle_alpha   90.00
_cell.angle_beta   90.00
_cell.angle_gamma   90.00
#
_symmetry.space_group_name_H-M   'P 1'
#
loop_
_entity.id
_entity.type
_entity.pdbx_description
1 polymer ?
#
loop_
_entity_poly.entity_id
_entity_poly.type
_entity_poly.pdbx_seq_one_letter_code
_entity_poly.pdbx_strand_id
1 'polypeptide(L)'
;MDYLVGTDSVHTTAAICDYLDDRVTSADTVTAVAVFPADDPTARRDADEALNVAAVRLGAAGGVETERRSGSPAPVLLETAAAIDVDELVIGAHGGDPDATRAVGATARRVLADATRPVVVVPIPDL
;
A
#
# COMPACT_ATOMS: atom_id res chain seq x y z
N MET A 1 -9.40 -5.58 -13.02
CA MET A 1 -9.18 -4.32 -12.29
C MET A 1 -7.72 -4.23 -11.97
N ASP A 2 -7.20 -3.02 -12.04
CA ASP A 2 -5.81 -2.73 -11.70
C ASP A 2 -5.77 -2.00 -10.37
N TYR A 3 -5.15 -2.63 -9.37
CA TYR A 3 -5.07 -2.13 -8.00
C TYR A 3 -3.68 -1.53 -7.75
N LEU A 4 -3.64 -0.37 -7.09
CA LEU A 4 -2.41 0.13 -6.46
C LEU A 4 -2.49 -0.12 -4.95
N VAL A 5 -1.51 -0.82 -4.40
CA VAL A 5 -1.36 -1.04 -2.96
C VAL A 5 -0.23 -0.14 -2.45
N GLY A 6 -0.55 0.81 -1.57
CA GLY A 6 0.44 1.60 -0.84
C GLY A 6 0.73 0.99 0.51
N THR A 7 1.99 0.61 0.76
CA THR A 7 2.40 -0.04 2.01
C THR A 7 3.73 0.50 2.55
N ASP A 8 3.96 0.34 3.85
CA ASP A 8 5.18 0.75 4.55
C ASP A 8 5.70 -0.29 5.55
N SER A 9 4.94 -1.36 5.78
CA SER A 9 5.26 -2.38 6.77
C SER A 9 4.55 -3.70 6.46
N VAL A 10 5.02 -4.79 7.09
CA VAL A 10 4.37 -6.11 7.02
C VAL A 10 2.93 -6.07 7.52
N HIS A 11 2.65 -5.31 8.58
CA HIS A 11 1.31 -5.22 9.19
C HIS A 11 0.33 -4.49 8.28
N THR A 12 0.74 -3.36 7.71
CA THR A 12 -0.02 -2.63 6.71
C THR A 12 -0.32 -3.53 5.51
N THR A 13 0.69 -4.20 4.96
CA THR A 13 0.49 -5.11 3.83
C THR A 13 -0.45 -6.24 4.18
N ALA A 14 -0.30 -6.86 5.36
CA ALA A 14 -1.12 -7.98 5.77
C ALA A 14 -2.61 -7.60 5.82
N ALA A 15 -2.95 -6.46 6.42
CA ALA A 15 -4.33 -5.96 6.47
C ALA A 15 -4.89 -5.67 5.08
N ILE A 16 -4.08 -5.13 4.17
CA ILE A 16 -4.49 -4.90 2.78
C ILE A 16 -4.72 -6.23 2.05
N CYS A 17 -3.84 -7.22 2.26
CA CYS A 17 -4.01 -8.55 1.68
C CYS A 17 -5.31 -9.21 2.18
N ASP A 18 -5.63 -9.09 3.47
CA ASP A 18 -6.88 -9.61 4.03
C ASP A 18 -8.11 -8.96 3.37
N TYR A 19 -8.05 -7.66 3.09
CA TYR A 19 -9.10 -6.96 2.35
C TYR A 19 -9.23 -7.47 0.91
N LEU A 20 -8.11 -7.73 0.24
CA LEU A 20 -8.06 -8.10 -1.18
C LEU A 20 -8.27 -9.61 -1.45
N ASP A 21 -8.11 -10.48 -0.45
CA ASP A 21 -8.13 -11.95 -0.59
C ASP A 21 -9.38 -12.47 -1.34
N ASP A 22 -10.56 -11.96 -0.96
CA ASP A 22 -11.85 -12.35 -1.57
C ASP A 22 -12.28 -11.44 -2.75
N ARG A 23 -11.46 -10.44 -3.12
CA ARG A 23 -11.80 -9.43 -4.14
C ARG A 23 -10.99 -9.55 -5.41
N VAL A 24 -9.73 -9.93 -5.28
CA VAL A 24 -8.79 -10.05 -6.39
C VAL A 24 -8.93 -11.44 -7.03
N THR A 25 -8.96 -11.46 -8.36
CA THR A 25 -9.05 -12.66 -9.17
C THR A 25 -7.89 -12.73 -10.15
N SER A 26 -7.77 -13.84 -10.88
CA SER A 26 -6.75 -14.02 -11.91
C SER A 26 -6.89 -13.07 -13.12
N ALA A 27 -8.00 -12.32 -13.21
CA ALA A 27 -8.22 -11.30 -14.24
C ALA A 27 -7.74 -9.90 -13.81
N ASP A 28 -7.29 -9.76 -12.57
CA ASP A 28 -6.88 -8.49 -11.98
C ASP A 28 -5.34 -8.40 -11.89
N THR A 29 -4.82 -7.17 -11.85
CA THR A 29 -3.40 -6.93 -11.57
C THR A 29 -3.23 -6.09 -10.32
N VAL A 30 -2.15 -6.32 -9.58
CA VAL A 30 -1.81 -5.55 -8.38
C VAL A 30 -0.41 -4.99 -8.54
N THR A 31 -0.27 -3.69 -8.36
CA THR A 31 1.03 -3.03 -8.19
C THR A 31 1.17 -2.64 -6.72
N ALA A 32 2.11 -3.24 -6.00
CA ALA A 32 2.43 -2.88 -4.63
C ALA A 32 3.62 -1.91 -4.60
N VAL A 33 3.43 -0.73 -4.00
CA VAL A 33 4.44 0.31 -3.87
C VAL A 33 4.74 0.53 -2.40
N ALA A 34 6.00 0.34 -2.03
CA ALA A 34 6.51 0.75 -0.73
C ALA A 34 7.33 2.04 -0.86
N VAL A 35 6.93 3.06 -0.11
CA VAL A 35 7.58 4.37 -0.10
C VAL A 35 8.28 4.61 1.24
N PHE A 36 9.58 4.91 1.22
CA PHE A 36 10.39 5.10 2.42
C PHE A 36 11.29 6.34 2.34
N PRO A 37 11.70 6.93 3.49
CA PRO A 37 12.72 7.99 3.52
C PRO A 37 14.08 7.47 3.00
N ALA A 38 14.73 8.22 2.12
CA ALA A 38 15.99 7.78 1.49
C ALA A 38 17.16 7.62 2.49
N ASP A 39 17.10 8.32 3.61
CA ASP A 39 18.08 8.38 4.68
C ASP A 39 17.81 7.40 5.83
N ASP A 40 16.80 6.53 5.69
CA ASP A 40 16.44 5.52 6.69
C ASP A 40 16.65 4.09 6.14
N PRO A 41 17.77 3.42 6.48
CA PRO A 41 18.04 2.06 6.04
C PRO A 41 17.12 1.02 6.68
N THR A 42 16.54 1.30 7.85
CA THR A 42 15.57 0.42 8.51
C THR A 42 14.26 0.47 7.74
N ALA A 43 13.75 1.66 7.43
CA ALA A 43 12.54 1.82 6.62
C ALA A 43 12.66 1.16 5.23
N ARG A 44 13.85 1.20 4.62
CA ARG A 44 14.12 0.49 3.37
C ARG A 44 13.96 -1.02 3.51
N ARG A 45 14.42 -1.59 4.61
CA ARG A 45 14.29 -3.03 4.90
C ARG A 45 12.83 -3.39 5.17
N ASP A 46 12.12 -2.60 5.96
CA ASP A 46 10.71 -2.82 6.25
C ASP A 46 9.87 -2.77 4.97
N ALA A 47 10.21 -1.86 4.05
CA ALA A 47 9.63 -1.81 2.71
C ALA A 47 9.89 -3.09 1.90
N ASP A 48 11.12 -3.62 1.91
CA ASP A 48 11.45 -4.91 1.25
C ASP A 48 10.61 -6.07 1.81
N GLU A 49 10.48 -6.15 3.15
CA GLU A 49 9.69 -7.17 3.83
C GLU A 49 8.18 -7.02 3.52
N ALA A 50 7.68 -5.79 3.54
CA ALA A 50 6.29 -5.45 3.20
C ALA A 50 5.94 -5.86 1.76
N LEU A 51 6.81 -5.60 0.79
CA LEU A 51 6.59 -5.97 -0.62
C LEU A 51 6.64 -7.48 -0.83
N ASN A 52 7.53 -8.19 -0.12
CA ASN A 52 7.57 -9.65 -0.18
C ASN A 52 6.24 -10.26 0.33
N VAL A 53 5.64 -9.69 1.37
CA VAL A 53 4.32 -10.12 1.85
C VAL A 53 3.25 -9.93 0.76
N ALA A 54 3.23 -8.80 0.06
CA ALA A 54 2.26 -8.54 -0.99
C ALA A 54 2.40 -9.56 -2.13
N ALA A 55 3.62 -9.80 -2.60
CA ALA A 55 3.91 -10.76 -3.67
C ALA A 55 3.47 -12.20 -3.31
N VAL A 56 3.68 -12.61 -2.06
CA VAL A 56 3.32 -13.96 -1.60
C VAL A 56 1.82 -14.11 -1.37
N ARG A 57 1.19 -13.11 -0.73
CA ARG A 57 -0.20 -13.24 -0.27
C ARG A 57 -1.23 -12.90 -1.34
N LEU A 58 -0.87 -12.14 -2.38
CA LEU A 58 -1.78 -11.77 -3.47
C LEU A 58 -1.64 -12.67 -4.71
N GLY A 59 -1.16 -13.90 -4.54
CA GLY A 59 -0.93 -14.84 -5.65
C GLY A 59 -2.19 -15.28 -6.42
N ALA A 60 -3.39 -14.92 -5.95
CA ALA A 60 -4.65 -15.11 -6.68
C ALA A 60 -4.81 -14.11 -7.85
N ALA A 61 -4.07 -12.99 -7.83
CA ALA A 61 -4.04 -12.01 -8.92
C ALA A 61 -3.47 -12.61 -10.21
N GLY A 62 -3.86 -12.05 -11.35
CA GLY A 62 -3.26 -12.36 -12.65
C GLY A 62 -1.80 -11.89 -12.77
N GLY A 63 -1.40 -10.92 -11.94
CA GLY A 63 -0.02 -10.48 -11.79
C GLY A 63 0.15 -9.57 -10.57
N VAL A 64 1.29 -9.70 -9.88
CA VAL A 64 1.68 -8.84 -8.76
C VAL A 64 3.05 -8.24 -9.04
N GLU A 65 3.08 -6.95 -9.30
CA GLU A 65 4.31 -6.17 -9.47
C GLU A 65 4.66 -5.48 -8.14
N THR A 66 5.94 -5.39 -7.82
CA THR A 66 6.41 -4.74 -6.59
C THR A 66 7.42 -3.66 -6.91
N GLU A 67 7.23 -2.49 -6.31
CA GLU A 67 8.10 -1.33 -6.52
C GLU A 67 8.52 -0.68 -5.21
N ARG A 68 9.78 -0.29 -5.17
CA ARG A 68 10.36 0.52 -4.11
C ARG A 68 10.55 1.93 -4.60
N ARG A 69 10.10 2.89 -3.80
CA ARG A 69 10.26 4.30 -4.08
C ARG A 69 10.80 4.99 -2.82
N SER A 70 11.75 5.90 -3.00
CA SER A 70 12.13 6.81 -1.91
C SER A 70 11.40 8.14 -2.07
N GLY A 71 11.07 8.78 -0.95
CA GLY A 71 10.46 10.11 -0.95
C GLY A 71 9.23 10.23 -0.06
N SER A 72 8.35 11.17 -0.36
CA SER A 72 7.12 11.40 0.38
C SER A 72 6.03 10.42 -0.09
N PRO A 73 5.42 9.62 0.81
CA PRO A 73 4.46 8.58 0.42
C PRO A 73 3.26 9.07 -0.38
N ALA A 74 2.57 10.12 0.07
CA ALA A 74 1.33 10.55 -0.57
C ALA A 74 1.53 11.03 -2.02
N PRO A 75 2.47 11.96 -2.33
CA PRO A 75 2.75 12.34 -3.71
C PRO A 75 3.14 11.14 -4.60
N VAL A 76 4.02 10.28 -4.10
CA VAL A 76 4.49 9.10 -4.87
C VAL A 76 3.32 8.17 -5.20
N LEU A 77 2.47 7.84 -4.23
CA LEU A 77 1.32 6.96 -4.47
C LEU A 77 0.32 7.58 -5.45
N LEU A 78 0.04 8.88 -5.34
CA LEU A 78 -0.88 9.58 -6.24
C LEU A 78 -0.32 9.68 -7.67
N GLU A 79 0.98 9.97 -7.81
CA GLU A 79 1.67 10.00 -9.09
C GLU A 79 1.71 8.62 -9.74
N THR A 80 2.02 7.57 -8.97
CA THR A 80 1.99 6.19 -9.48
C THR A 80 0.58 5.80 -9.92
N ALA A 81 -0.45 6.07 -9.09
CA ALA A 81 -1.84 5.77 -9.43
C ALA A 81 -2.27 6.41 -10.76
N ALA A 82 -1.88 7.68 -10.96
CA ALA A 82 -2.16 8.40 -12.20
C ALA A 82 -1.34 7.86 -13.39
N ALA A 83 -0.07 7.52 -13.17
CA ALA A 83 0.83 7.06 -14.23
C ALA A 83 0.44 5.70 -14.82
N ILE A 84 -0.07 4.80 -13.98
CA ILE A 84 -0.48 3.45 -14.41
C ILE A 84 -2.01 3.30 -14.55
N ASP A 85 -2.77 4.40 -14.40
CA ASP A 85 -4.21 4.46 -14.62
C ASP A 85 -5.02 3.44 -13.79
N VAL A 86 -4.66 3.23 -12.51
CA VAL A 86 -5.35 2.23 -11.66
C VAL A 86 -6.84 2.52 -11.47
N ASP A 87 -7.59 1.45 -11.22
CA ASP A 87 -9.01 1.50 -10.89
C ASP A 87 -9.22 1.86 -9.41
N GLU A 88 -8.36 1.39 -8.51
CA GLU A 88 -8.49 1.56 -7.06
C GLU A 88 -7.13 1.64 -6.36
N LEU A 89 -7.01 2.57 -5.40
CA LEU A 89 -5.85 2.69 -4.51
C LEU A 89 -6.23 2.17 -3.11
N VAL A 90 -5.52 1.15 -2.63
CA VAL A 90 -5.70 0.57 -1.31
C VAL A 90 -4.51 0.92 -0.41
N ILE A 91 -4.80 1.50 0.75
CA ILE A 91 -3.79 1.92 1.74
C ILE A 91 -4.23 1.57 3.17
N GLY A 92 -3.28 1.50 4.09
CA GLY A 92 -3.57 1.43 5.53
C GLY A 92 -4.07 2.76 6.09
N ALA A 93 -4.86 2.70 7.17
CA ALA A 93 -5.35 3.87 7.89
C ALA A 93 -4.24 4.73 8.50
N HIS A 94 -3.11 4.13 8.89
CA HIS A 94 -1.92 4.78 9.40
C HIS A 94 -0.70 3.92 9.04
N GLY A 95 0.51 4.36 9.43
CA GLY A 95 1.68 3.51 9.29
C GLY A 95 1.65 2.35 10.27
N GLY A 96 2.41 1.29 9.99
CA GLY A 96 2.48 0.07 10.82
C GLY A 96 3.25 0.20 12.13
N ASP A 97 3.41 1.42 12.66
CA ASP A 97 3.99 1.67 13.97
C ASP A 97 3.00 1.17 15.06
N PRO A 98 3.40 0.19 15.89
CA PRO A 98 2.53 -0.38 16.93
C PRO A 98 2.04 0.63 17.97
N ASP A 99 2.78 1.73 18.17
CA ASP A 99 2.43 2.79 19.11
C ASP A 99 1.61 3.92 18.45
N ALA A 100 1.30 3.79 17.16
CA ALA A 100 0.52 4.78 16.43
C ALA A 100 -0.91 4.89 16.97
N THR A 101 -1.41 6.12 17.06
CA THR A 101 -2.81 6.37 17.40
C THR A 101 -3.73 5.69 16.38
N ARG A 102 -4.90 5.16 16.81
CA ARG A 102 -5.97 4.68 15.91
C ARG A 102 -6.57 5.73 14.97
N ALA A 103 -6.04 6.97 14.99
CA ALA A 103 -6.48 8.01 14.08
C ALA A 103 -5.90 7.78 12.67
N VAL A 104 -6.64 8.21 11.65
CA VAL A 104 -6.14 8.21 10.28
C VAL A 104 -4.85 9.03 10.19
N GLY A 105 -3.77 8.43 9.70
CA GLY A 105 -2.45 9.02 9.59
C GLY A 105 -2.35 10.13 8.54
N ALA A 106 -1.29 10.94 8.61
CA ALA A 106 -1.09 12.09 7.72
C ALA A 106 -1.04 11.71 6.24
N THR A 107 -0.35 10.61 5.90
CA THR A 107 -0.30 10.07 4.53
C THR A 107 -1.69 9.72 4.02
N ALA A 108 -2.47 8.95 4.77
CA ALA A 108 -3.81 8.56 4.37
C ALA A 108 -4.74 9.77 4.20
N ARG A 109 -4.70 10.75 5.12
CA ARG A 109 -5.45 12.01 4.97
C ARG A 109 -5.06 12.78 3.71
N ARG A 110 -3.77 12.84 3.40
CA ARG A 110 -3.27 13.56 2.21
C ARG A 110 -3.70 12.86 0.93
N VAL A 111 -3.57 11.53 0.87
CA VAL A 111 -4.06 10.72 -0.26
C VAL A 111 -5.55 10.94 -0.45
N LEU A 112 -6.37 10.83 0.61
CA LEU A 112 -7.81 11.04 0.54
C LEU A 112 -8.21 12.44 0.07
N ALA A 113 -7.40 13.47 0.38
CA ALA A 113 -7.68 14.84 -0.03
C ALA A 113 -7.41 15.10 -1.52
N ASP A 114 -6.43 14.41 -2.10
CA ASP A 114 -5.91 14.71 -3.44
C ASP A 114 -6.18 13.61 -4.47
N ALA A 115 -6.66 12.43 -4.06
CA ALA A 115 -6.85 11.30 -4.96
C ALA A 115 -7.88 11.59 -6.04
N THR A 116 -7.53 11.18 -7.27
CA THR A 116 -8.42 11.21 -8.44
C THR A 116 -9.02 9.84 -8.75
N ARG A 117 -8.62 8.80 -7.99
CA ARG A 117 -9.13 7.43 -8.05
C ARG A 117 -9.85 7.06 -6.76
N PRO A 118 -10.78 6.09 -6.79
CA PRO A 118 -11.29 5.46 -5.59
C PRO A 118 -10.15 5.06 -4.64
N VAL A 119 -10.29 5.44 -3.36
CA VAL A 119 -9.34 5.08 -2.31
C VAL A 119 -10.04 4.24 -1.27
N VAL A 120 -9.49 3.06 -0.97
CA VAL A 120 -9.87 2.23 0.16
C VAL A 120 -8.83 2.40 1.25
N VAL A 121 -9.30 2.73 2.44
CA VAL A 121 -8.48 2.82 3.64
C VAL A 121 -8.83 1.64 4.54
N VAL A 122 -7.89 0.71 4.71
CA VAL A 122 -8.10 -0.47 5.55
C VAL A 122 -7.63 -0.21 6.99
N PRO A 123 -8.40 -0.65 8.01
CA PRO A 123 -7.94 -0.61 9.38
C PRO A 123 -6.76 -1.57 9.57
N ILE A 124 -5.74 -1.16 10.31
CA ILE A 124 -4.61 -2.02 10.68
C ILE A 124 -4.88 -2.56 12.09
N PRO A 125 -4.88 -3.89 12.30
CA PRO A 125 -5.10 -4.47 13.63
C PRO A 125 -4.02 -4.08 14.63
N ASP A 126 -4.42 -3.87 15.90
CA ASP A 126 -3.48 -3.80 17.02
C ASP A 126 -2.89 -5.22 17.22
N LEU A 127 -1.56 -5.36 17.26
CA LEU A 127 -0.87 -6.63 17.55
C LEU A 127 -0.31 -6.66 18.96
#